data_AF-A0A344U9L8-F1
#
_entry.id   AF-A0A344U9L8-F1
#
_cell.length_a   1.000
_cell.length_b   1.000
_cell.length_c   1.000
_cell.angle_alpha   90.00
_cell.angle_beta   90.00
_cell.angle_gamma   90.00
#
_symmetry.space_group_name_H-M   'P 1'
#
loop_
_entity.id
_entity.type
_entity.pdbx_description
1 polymer ?
#
loop_
_entity_poly.entity_id
_entity_poly.type
_entity_poly.pdbx_seq_one_letter_code
_entity_poly.pdbx_strand_id
1 'polypeptide(L)'
;MRRAALATATAGLLLGAVATAAPASAAGNYGCTGWKQKVNTWSAVCTVRSGQARSVTECSNGKTVYGKWVGRGKWRFGGDCGRYFIVAQDTQGRG
;
A
#
# COMPACT_ATOMS: atom_id res chain seq x y z
N MET A 1 -41.61 34.08 2.25
CA MET A 1 -42.51 33.69 1.13
C MET A 1 -41.76 32.71 0.23
N ARG A 2 -42.38 31.58 -0.13
CA ARG A 2 -41.82 30.53 -1.02
C ARG A 2 -42.16 30.81 -2.49
N ARG A 3 -41.26 30.42 -3.41
CA ARG A 3 -41.42 29.97 -4.84
C ARG A 3 -40.24 30.54 -5.67
N ALA A 4 -39.20 29.81 -6.09
CA ALA A 4 -39.05 28.56 -6.87
C ALA A 4 -39.30 28.73 -8.38
N ALA A 5 -38.24 28.53 -9.19
CA ALA A 5 -38.19 28.05 -10.59
C ALA A 5 -36.81 28.41 -11.18
N LEU A 6 -36.10 27.62 -11.98
CA LEU A 6 -36.35 26.34 -12.62
C LEU A 6 -34.99 25.72 -12.96
N ALA A 7 -34.87 24.41 -12.77
CA ALA A 7 -33.70 23.61 -13.06
C ALA A 7 -33.58 23.34 -14.58
N THR A 8 -32.35 23.38 -15.09
CA THR A 8 -31.93 22.61 -16.27
C THR A 8 -30.90 21.60 -15.82
N ALA A 9 -31.35 20.35 -15.69
CA ALA A 9 -30.51 19.21 -15.40
C ALA A 9 -29.82 18.74 -16.68
N THR A 10 -28.50 18.93 -16.77
CA THR A 10 -27.64 18.09 -17.62
C THR A 10 -27.09 16.97 -16.77
N ALA A 11 -27.65 15.78 -16.96
CA ALA A 11 -27.21 14.54 -16.38
C ALA A 11 -25.78 14.21 -16.81
N GLY A 12 -24.83 14.34 -15.88
CA GLY A 12 -23.56 13.65 -15.92
C GLY A 12 -23.50 12.72 -14.72
N LEU A 13 -23.76 11.43 -14.92
CA LEU A 13 -23.43 10.39 -13.95
C LEU A 13 -21.90 10.35 -13.79
N LEU A 14 -21.38 11.15 -12.86
CA LEU A 14 -20.06 10.89 -12.28
C LEU A 14 -20.26 9.85 -11.18
N LEU A 15 -20.36 8.59 -11.62
CA LEU A 15 -20.24 7.43 -10.76
C LEU A 15 -18.87 7.47 -10.07
N GLY A 16 -18.91 7.86 -8.80
CA GLY A 16 -18.09 7.32 -7.73
C GLY A 16 -16.65 6.97 -8.06
N ALA A 17 -15.75 7.94 -7.86
CA ALA A 17 -14.44 7.63 -7.36
C ALA A 17 -14.24 8.48 -6.10
N VAL A 18 -14.88 8.07 -5.00
CA VAL A 18 -14.35 8.40 -3.69
C VAL A 18 -12.98 7.72 -3.63
N ALA A 19 -11.95 8.46 -4.02
CA ALA A 19 -10.59 8.11 -3.68
C ALA A 19 -10.56 8.14 -2.15
N THR A 20 -10.82 6.98 -1.53
CA THR A 20 -10.57 6.78 -0.11
C THR A 20 -9.07 6.94 0.04
N ALA A 21 -8.63 8.16 0.29
CA ALA A 21 -7.29 8.42 0.79
C ALA A 21 -7.19 7.55 2.04
N ALA A 22 -6.46 6.44 1.92
CA ALA A 22 -6.22 5.56 3.05
C ALA A 22 -5.71 6.44 4.19
N PRO A 23 -6.29 6.35 5.40
CA PRO A 23 -5.87 7.22 6.48
C PRO A 23 -4.35 7.08 6.60
N ALA A 24 -3.66 8.22 6.68
CA ALA A 24 -2.25 8.26 7.08
C ALA A 24 -2.18 7.74 8.52
N SER A 25 -2.26 6.41 8.63
CA SER A 25 -2.19 5.67 9.87
C SER A 25 -0.77 5.93 10.37
N ALA A 26 -0.62 6.51 11.55
CA ALA A 26 0.66 6.94 12.10
C ALA A 26 1.72 5.89 11.77
N ALA A 27 2.61 6.19 10.82
CA ALA A 27 3.41 5.14 10.20
C ALA A 27 4.18 4.41 11.31
N GLY A 28 3.91 3.11 11.49
CA GLY A 28 4.60 2.31 12.50
C GLY A 28 6.11 2.51 12.39
N ASN A 29 6.81 2.72 13.49
CA ASN A 29 8.26 2.95 13.44
C ASN A 29 8.93 1.61 13.13
N TYR A 30 9.45 1.46 11.91
CA TYR A 30 10.18 0.27 11.49
C TYR A 30 11.54 0.64 10.88
N GLY A 31 12.47 -0.31 10.89
CA GLY A 31 13.76 -0.18 10.21
C GLY A 31 14.16 -1.50 9.58
N CYS A 32 14.52 -1.47 8.30
CA CYS A 32 14.86 -2.66 7.52
C CYS A 32 16.35 -2.70 7.17
N THR A 33 16.98 -3.85 7.38
CA THR A 33 18.40 -4.08 7.10
C THR A 33 18.60 -5.42 6.40
N GLY A 34 19.82 -5.67 5.89
CA GLY A 34 20.17 -6.95 5.27
C GLY A 34 19.38 -7.24 3.99
N TRP A 35 19.22 -6.22 3.14
CA TRP A 35 18.50 -6.31 1.87
C TRP A 35 19.20 -7.30 0.93
N LYS A 36 18.41 -8.24 0.41
CA LYS A 36 18.81 -9.17 -0.65
C LYS A 36 17.81 -9.01 -1.79
N GLN A 37 18.27 -8.55 -2.93
CA GLN A 37 17.43 -8.30 -4.10
C GLN A 37 17.90 -9.15 -5.27
N LYS A 38 16.93 -9.74 -5.98
CA LYS A 38 17.07 -10.36 -7.29
C LYS A 38 16.07 -9.68 -8.23
N VAL A 39 16.13 -10.04 -9.51
CA VAL A 39 15.23 -9.49 -10.54
C VAL A 39 13.74 -9.65 -10.17
N ASN A 40 13.35 -10.77 -9.56
CA ASN A 40 11.96 -11.14 -9.29
C ASN A 40 11.62 -11.34 -7.80
N THR A 41 12.63 -11.34 -6.92
CA THR A 41 12.44 -11.58 -5.48
C THR A 41 13.27 -10.63 -4.65
N TRP A 42 12.77 -10.23 -3.49
CA TRP A 42 13.57 -9.52 -2.51
C TRP A 42 13.25 -10.00 -1.10
N SER A 43 14.22 -9.82 -0.20
CA SER A 43 13.99 -10.01 1.23
C SER A 43 14.82 -9.03 2.05
N ALA A 44 14.28 -8.61 3.18
CA ALA A 44 14.96 -7.80 4.17
C ALA A 44 14.55 -8.24 5.57
N VAL A 45 15.38 -7.94 6.57
CA VAL A 45 15.01 -8.12 7.98
C VAL A 45 14.54 -6.77 8.50
N CYS A 46 13.25 -6.68 8.80
CA CYS A 46 12.63 -5.45 9.32
C CYS A 46 12.35 -5.59 10.82
N THR A 47 12.84 -4.63 11.59
CA THR A 47 12.54 -4.49 13.01
C THR A 47 11.43 -3.46 13.17
N VAL A 48 10.26 -3.90 13.59
CA VAL A 48 9.12 -3.04 13.93
C VAL A 48 9.25 -2.65 15.40
N ARG A 49 9.47 -1.36 15.66
CA ARG A 49 9.62 -0.78 17.01
C ARG A 49 8.28 -0.39 17.62
N SER A 50 7.35 0.11 16.80
CA SER A 50 5.97 0.45 17.19
C SER A 50 4.99 0.23 16.04
N GLY A 51 3.70 0.09 16.38
CA GLY A 51 2.64 -0.15 15.40
C GLY A 51 2.76 -1.51 14.71
N GLN A 52 2.46 -1.52 13.42
CA GLN A 52 2.56 -2.67 12.53
C GLN A 52 3.24 -2.25 11.22
N ALA A 53 3.92 -3.20 10.58
CA ALA A 53 4.45 -3.00 9.24
C ALA A 53 4.14 -4.20 8.34
N ARG A 54 4.13 -3.99 7.02
CA ARG A 54 4.05 -5.05 6.00
C ARG A 54 4.94 -4.75 4.80
N SER A 55 5.37 -5.78 4.09
CA SER A 55 6.03 -5.62 2.80
C SER A 55 5.01 -5.31 1.69
N VAL A 56 5.44 -4.52 0.72
CA VAL A 56 4.71 -4.23 -0.52
C VAL A 56 5.67 -4.47 -1.67
N THR A 57 5.21 -5.17 -2.70
CA THR A 57 6.04 -5.47 -3.88
C THR A 57 5.22 -5.30 -5.12
N GLU A 58 5.66 -4.45 -6.02
CA GLU A 58 5.03 -4.19 -7.30
C GLU A 58 5.78 -4.97 -8.38
N CYS A 59 5.05 -5.80 -9.11
CA CYS A 59 5.57 -6.65 -10.16
C CYS A 59 5.26 -6.06 -11.54
N SER A 60 6.10 -6.35 -12.52
CA SER A 60 5.98 -5.78 -13.88
C SER A 60 4.73 -6.20 -14.65
N ASN A 61 4.01 -7.22 -14.18
CA ASN A 61 2.71 -7.61 -14.70
C ASN A 61 1.54 -6.79 -14.11
N GLY A 62 1.81 -5.72 -13.37
CA GLY A 62 0.81 -4.87 -12.72
C GLY A 62 0.24 -5.46 -11.42
N LYS A 63 0.76 -6.59 -10.93
CA LYS A 63 0.33 -7.18 -9.67
C LYS A 63 1.13 -6.60 -8.50
N THR A 64 0.43 -6.21 -7.44
CA THR A 64 1.06 -5.87 -6.15
C THR A 64 0.89 -7.02 -5.15
N VAL A 65 2.00 -7.52 -4.65
CA VAL A 65 2.06 -8.54 -3.59
C VAL A 65 2.22 -7.84 -2.25
N TYR A 66 1.32 -8.13 -1.33
CA TYR A 66 1.36 -7.60 0.03
C TYR A 66 1.77 -8.68 1.02
N GLY A 67 2.74 -8.38 1.86
CA GLY A 67 3.04 -9.16 3.05
C GLY A 67 1.96 -9.03 4.11
N LYS A 68 1.99 -9.94 5.08
CA LYS A 68 1.15 -9.85 6.27
C LYS A 68 1.54 -8.64 7.12
N TRP A 69 0.56 -7.98 7.71
CA TRP A 69 0.80 -7.01 8.77
C TRP A 69 1.36 -7.71 10.00
N VAL A 70 2.53 -7.28 10.43
CA VAL A 70 3.19 -7.80 11.61
C VAL A 70 3.42 -6.67 12.61
N GLY A 71 3.24 -6.97 13.89
CA GLY A 71 3.44 -6.01 14.98
C GLY A 71 4.90 -5.89 15.42
N ARG A 72 5.11 -5.36 16.62
CA ARG A 72 6.43 -5.17 17.21
C ARG A 72 7.25 -6.47 17.21
N GLY A 73 8.49 -6.39 16.74
CA GLY A 73 9.39 -7.53 16.63
C GLY A 73 10.31 -7.48 15.42
N LYS A 74 11.14 -8.51 15.26
CA LYS A 74 11.97 -8.72 14.08
C LYS A 74 11.28 -9.70 13.13
N TRP A 75 11.14 -9.30 11.88
CA TRP A 75 10.41 -10.04 10.88
C TRP A 75 11.17 -10.06 9.56
N ARG A 76 10.96 -11.12 8.78
CA ARG A 76 11.49 -11.18 7.42
C ARG A 76 10.44 -10.65 6.46
N PHE A 77 10.76 -9.51 5.85
CA PHE A 77 9.95 -8.88 4.83
C PHE A 77 10.47 -9.32 3.48
N GLY A 78 9.60 -9.38 2.50
CA GLY A 78 9.98 -9.76 1.16
C GLY A 78 8.79 -9.83 0.23
N GLY A 79 9.12 -10.11 -1.03
CA GLY A 79 8.16 -10.28 -2.10
C GLY A 79 8.72 -11.22 -3.16
N ASP A 80 7.80 -11.87 -3.85
CA ASP A 80 8.09 -12.78 -4.96
C ASP A 80 7.12 -12.48 -6.11
N CYS A 81 7.67 -12.03 -7.24
CA CYS A 81 6.96 -11.75 -8.48
C CYS A 81 6.92 -12.96 -9.44
N GLY A 82 7.42 -14.12 -9.01
CA GLY A 82 7.47 -15.34 -9.81
C GLY A 82 8.36 -15.17 -11.03
N ARG A 83 7.79 -15.21 -12.23
CA ARG A 83 8.54 -15.02 -13.49
C ARG A 83 8.74 -13.54 -13.87
N TYR A 84 8.07 -12.62 -13.20
CA TYR A 84 8.09 -11.19 -13.52
C TYR A 84 9.13 -10.47 -12.66
N PHE A 85 9.63 -9.35 -13.16
CA PHE A 85 10.60 -8.55 -12.42
C PHE A 85 9.91 -7.58 -11.45
N ILE A 86 10.62 -7.21 -10.39
CA ILE A 86 10.19 -6.22 -9.40
C ILE A 86 10.33 -4.84 -10.03
N VAL A 87 9.25 -4.07 -10.04
CA VAL A 87 9.22 -2.67 -10.46
C VAL A 87 9.52 -1.78 -9.26
N ALA A 88 8.88 -2.05 -8.13
CA ALA A 88 9.09 -1.33 -6.89
C ALA A 88 8.92 -2.26 -5.68
N GLN A 89 9.59 -1.91 -4.59
CA GLN A 89 9.51 -2.61 -3.33
C GLN A 89 9.45 -1.58 -2.21
N ASP A 90 8.47 -1.75 -1.33
CA ASP A 90 8.15 -0.77 -0.32
C ASP A 90 7.79 -1.44 1.00
N THR A 91 7.80 -0.64 2.07
CA THR A 91 7.34 -1.09 3.38
C THR A 91 6.28 -0.13 3.89
N GLN A 92 5.11 -0.66 4.18
CA GLN A 92 4.02 0.13 4.73
C GLN A 92 3.99 -0.04 6.25
N GLY A 93 3.99 1.08 6.96
CA GLY A 93 3.72 1.14 8.39
C GLY A 93 2.30 1.60 8.66
N ARG A 94 1.70 1.13 9.75
CA ARG A 94 0.49 1.68 10.36
C ARG A 94 0.60 1.62 11.88
N GLY A 95 -0.03 2.53 12.59
CA GLY A 95 0.10 2.70 14.03
C GLY A 95 -1.19 3.23 14.63
#